data_AF-A0AA43XN61-F1
#
_entry.id   AF-A0AA43XN61-F1
#
_cell.length_a   1.000
_cell.length_b   1.000
_cell.length_c   1.000
_cell.angle_alpha   90.00
_cell.angle_beta   90.00
_cell.angle_gamma   90.00
#
_symmetry.space_group_name_H-M   'P 1'
#
loop_
_entity.id
_entity.type
_entity.pdbx_description
1 polymer ?
#
loop_
_entity_poly.entity_id
_entity_poly.type
_entity_poly.pdbx_seq_one_letter_code
_entity_poly.pdbx_strand_id
1 'polypeptide(L)'
;MDKKYLLIVLIVAVSILVGCGNATSSENNNEGTNEQESVELNNLSVPETLKIMTPEANKKNQELNSSLNNIMDEFDGGENLSEAEQEEYEAQMEAHSNKMEELEEEIMMIDDQEIIENIFDEIKDSEAVYNDNLDESVIKEGQFYSLEPQYSNRDKDESILEYINLIMAFEDNTLFLITGEEVESPTVIKMDFDYEWLENQFSQ
;
A
#
# COMPACT_ATOMS: atom_id res chain seq x y z
N MET A 1 11.22 34.23 4.77
CA MET A 1 9.99 33.51 5.10
C MET A 1 9.12 33.77 3.88
N ASP A 2 8.92 32.82 2.99
CA ASP A 2 8.29 31.54 3.31
C ASP A 2 8.89 30.35 2.55
N LYS A 3 8.89 29.22 3.24
CA LYS A 3 9.35 27.93 2.74
C LYS A 3 8.28 27.40 1.77
N LYS A 4 8.69 27.09 0.55
CA LYS A 4 7.91 26.29 -0.39
C LYS A 4 7.88 24.87 0.15
N TYR A 5 6.80 24.49 0.82
CA TYR A 5 6.54 23.07 1.10
C TYR A 5 6.04 22.46 -0.20
N LEU A 6 6.95 21.76 -0.88
CA LEU A 6 6.62 20.82 -1.94
C LEU A 6 5.99 19.62 -1.22
N LEU A 7 4.67 19.65 -1.05
CA LEU A 7 3.91 18.51 -0.55
C LEU A 7 3.95 17.44 -1.65
N ILE A 8 4.83 16.45 -1.50
CA ILE A 8 4.76 15.23 -2.31
C ILE A 8 3.67 14.41 -1.64
N VAL A 9 2.42 14.61 -2.07
CA VAL A 9 1.34 13.67 -1.83
C VAL A 9 1.71 12.44 -2.64
N LEU A 10 2.17 11.39 -1.98
CA LEU A 10 2.41 10.10 -2.61
C LEU A 10 1.03 9.48 -2.82
N ILE A 11 0.37 9.93 -3.88
CA ILE A 11 -0.83 9.30 -4.42
C ILE A 11 -0.37 7.90 -4.84
N VAL A 12 -0.56 6.90 -3.97
CA VAL A 12 -0.58 5.50 -4.41
C VAL A 12 -1.90 5.34 -5.16
N ALA A 13 -1.94 5.88 -6.38
CA ALA A 13 -2.94 5.53 -7.36
C ALA A 13 -2.65 4.09 -7.72
N VAL A 14 -3.21 3.15 -6.95
CA VAL A 14 -3.45 1.79 -7.41
C VAL A 14 -4.49 1.91 -8.52
N SER A 15 -4.03 2.38 -9.68
CA SER A 15 -4.79 2.43 -10.92
C SER A 15 -4.87 1.00 -11.40
N ILE A 16 -5.91 0.28 -10.97
CA ILE A 16 -6.23 -1.05 -11.51
C ILE A 16 -6.82 -0.79 -12.90
N LEU A 17 -5.92 -0.50 -13.85
CA LEU A 17 -6.23 -0.46 -15.25
C LEU A 17 -6.53 -1.89 -15.68
N VAL A 18 -7.82 -2.16 -15.86
CA VAL A 18 -8.33 -3.36 -16.52
C VAL A 18 -7.85 -3.36 -17.97
N GLY A 19 -6.64 -3.85 -18.20
CA GLY A 19 -6.02 -4.01 -19.51
C GLY A 19 -6.13 -5.44 -20.00
N CYS A 20 -7.18 -5.74 -20.78
CA CYS A 20 -7.23 -6.97 -21.60
C CYS A 20 -6.10 -6.95 -22.64
N GLY A 21 -5.18 -7.92 -22.63
CA GLY A 21 -4.11 -7.95 -23.64
C GLY A 21 -3.18 -9.18 -23.62
N ASN A 22 -3.68 -10.29 -24.16
CA ASN A 22 -2.95 -11.47 -24.68
C ASN A 22 -1.90 -12.16 -23.81
N ALA A 23 -2.32 -13.31 -23.25
CA ALA A 23 -1.46 -14.42 -22.91
C ALA A 23 -0.58 -14.84 -24.12
N THR A 24 0.72 -14.61 -24.02
CA THR A 24 1.71 -15.46 -24.70
C THR A 24 2.25 -16.45 -23.69
N SER A 25 1.73 -17.66 -23.81
CA SER A 25 2.19 -18.88 -23.16
C SER A 25 3.69 -19.05 -23.41
N SER A 26 4.48 -19.14 -22.35
CA SER A 26 5.80 -19.77 -22.41
C SER A 26 5.65 -21.14 -21.75
N GLU A 27 5.52 -22.15 -22.61
CA GLU A 27 5.60 -23.56 -22.22
C GLU A 27 6.96 -23.82 -21.56
N ASN A 28 6.95 -24.19 -20.28
CA ASN A 28 8.00 -25.04 -19.74
C ASN A 28 7.32 -26.18 -18.97
N ASN A 29 7.35 -27.35 -19.62
CA ASN A 29 7.00 -28.61 -19.03
C ASN A 29 7.93 -28.90 -17.84
N ASN A 30 7.39 -28.93 -16.63
CA ASN A 30 8.00 -29.68 -15.55
C ASN A 30 6.90 -30.27 -14.65
N GLU A 31 6.61 -31.55 -14.84
CA GLU A 31 5.95 -32.37 -13.84
C GLU A 31 6.92 -32.52 -12.64
N GLY A 32 6.62 -31.82 -11.56
CA GLY A 32 7.32 -31.95 -10.28
C GLY A 32 6.66 -31.04 -9.26
N THR A 33 6.07 -31.62 -8.22
CA THR A 33 5.67 -31.00 -6.94
C THR A 33 5.61 -29.46 -6.93
N ASN A 34 4.40 -28.89 -6.91
CA ASN A 34 4.17 -27.48 -6.57
C ASN A 34 4.64 -27.21 -5.12
N GLU A 35 5.95 -27.13 -4.92
CA GLU A 35 6.54 -26.54 -3.73
C GLU A 35 6.47 -25.02 -3.96
N GLN A 36 5.62 -24.33 -3.19
CA GLN A 36 5.66 -22.87 -3.16
C GLN A 36 7.07 -22.46 -2.75
N GLU A 37 7.72 -21.62 -3.58
CA GLU A 37 9.07 -21.15 -3.32
C GLU A 37 9.08 -20.29 -2.06
N SER A 38 9.84 -20.73 -1.05
CA SER A 38 10.04 -19.99 0.20
C SER A 38 10.91 -18.76 -0.02
N VAL A 39 10.56 -17.64 0.59
CA VAL A 39 11.29 -16.38 0.49
C VAL A 39 12.14 -16.17 1.75
N GLU A 40 13.44 -15.94 1.59
CA GLU A 40 14.31 -15.58 2.70
C GLU A 40 14.25 -14.06 2.96
N LEU A 41 13.85 -13.68 4.18
CA LEU A 41 13.63 -12.27 4.54
C LEU A 41 14.74 -11.66 5.41
N ASN A 42 15.78 -12.43 5.75
CA ASN A 42 16.87 -12.01 6.65
C ASN A 42 17.63 -10.74 6.20
N ASN A 43 17.55 -10.38 4.92
CA ASN A 43 18.22 -9.21 4.36
C ASN A 43 17.33 -7.94 4.36
N LEU A 44 16.12 -8.00 4.93
CA LEU A 44 15.24 -6.85 5.02
C LEU A 44 15.86 -5.72 5.86
N SER A 45 15.90 -4.53 5.28
CA SER A 45 16.25 -3.30 5.96
C SER A 45 15.15 -2.88 6.93
N VAL A 46 15.56 -2.43 8.11
CA VAL A 46 14.66 -1.83 9.12
C VAL A 46 14.50 -0.34 8.79
N PRO A 47 13.27 0.18 8.67
CA PRO A 47 13.03 1.58 8.36
C PRO A 47 13.26 2.49 9.58
N GLU A 48 13.51 3.77 9.35
CA GLU A 48 13.64 4.74 10.44
C GLU A 48 12.28 5.17 10.99
N THR A 49 11.22 5.11 10.18
CA THR A 49 9.86 5.40 10.65
C THR A 49 8.83 4.52 9.96
N LEU A 50 7.72 4.27 10.64
CA LEU A 50 6.53 3.62 10.11
C LEU A 50 5.36 4.60 10.14
N LYS A 51 4.68 4.78 9.01
CA LYS A 51 3.33 5.35 9.01
C LYS A 51 2.32 4.22 9.06
N ILE A 52 1.28 4.38 9.86
CA ILE A 52 0.30 3.34 10.13
C ILE A 52 -1.09 3.91 9.92
N MET A 53 -1.83 3.28 9.02
CA MET A 53 -3.27 3.47 8.86
C MET A 53 -4.01 2.29 9.48
N THR A 54 -4.97 2.61 10.33
CA THR A 54 -5.87 1.63 10.94
C THR A 54 -6.83 1.03 9.90
N PRO A 55 -7.48 -0.10 10.19
CA PRO A 55 -8.52 -0.66 9.32
C PRO A 55 -9.62 0.36 8.97
N GLU A 56 -10.05 1.18 9.93
CA GLU A 56 -11.05 2.22 9.71
C GLU A 56 -10.55 3.33 8.78
N ALA A 57 -9.30 3.79 8.96
CA ALA A 57 -8.68 4.79 8.09
C ALA A 57 -8.49 4.25 6.66
N ASN A 58 -8.06 2.99 6.50
CA ASN A 58 -7.94 2.34 5.20
C ASN A 58 -9.29 2.29 4.46
N LYS A 59 -10.37 1.95 5.17
CA LYS A 59 -11.71 1.96 4.60
C LYS A 59 -12.13 3.35 4.14
N LYS A 60 -11.93 4.38 4.96
CA LYS A 60 -12.20 5.78 4.59
C LYS A 60 -11.37 6.20 3.36
N ASN A 61 -10.10 5.81 3.31
CA ASN A 61 -9.22 6.07 2.16
C ASN A 61 -9.78 5.47 0.87
N GLN A 62 -10.23 4.21 0.91
CA GLN A 62 -10.85 3.54 -0.25
C GLN A 62 -12.14 4.22 -0.70
N GLU A 63 -12.99 4.64 0.24
CA GLU A 63 -14.22 5.38 -0.05
C GLU A 63 -13.90 6.75 -0.68
N LEU A 64 -12.88 7.45 -0.19
CA LEU A 64 -12.41 8.72 -0.76
C LEU A 64 -11.84 8.53 -2.17
N ASN A 65 -10.99 7.54 -2.40
CA ASN A 65 -10.46 7.25 -3.73
C ASN A 65 -11.57 6.90 -4.73
N SER A 66 -12.57 6.14 -4.28
CA SER A 66 -13.76 5.84 -5.10
C SER A 66 -14.55 7.11 -5.41
N SER A 67 -14.69 8.01 -4.43
CA SER A 67 -15.31 9.33 -4.63
C SER A 67 -14.54 10.19 -5.63
N LEU A 68 -13.20 10.19 -5.59
CA LEU A 68 -12.35 10.92 -6.52
C LEU A 68 -12.53 10.41 -7.95
N ASN A 69 -12.50 9.09 -8.14
CA ASN A 69 -12.73 8.49 -9.45
C ASN A 69 -14.11 8.85 -10.00
N ASN A 70 -15.16 8.84 -9.15
CA ASN A 70 -16.49 9.27 -9.58
C ASN A 70 -16.54 10.75 -9.99
N ILE A 71 -15.87 11.64 -9.24
CA ILE A 71 -15.73 13.06 -9.62
C ILE A 71 -15.02 13.14 -10.97
N MET A 72 -13.89 12.46 -11.13
CA MET A 72 -13.15 12.47 -12.39
C MET A 72 -14.00 11.96 -13.54
N ASP A 73 -14.72 10.84 -13.38
CA ASP A 73 -15.59 10.24 -14.39
C ASP A 73 -16.79 11.13 -14.76
N GLU A 74 -17.40 11.82 -13.79
CA GLU A 74 -18.52 12.73 -14.00
C GLU A 74 -18.13 13.94 -14.87
N PHE A 75 -16.88 14.38 -14.72
CA PHE A 75 -16.32 15.52 -15.45
C PHE A 75 -15.33 15.12 -16.56
N ASP A 76 -15.21 13.82 -16.87
CA ASP A 76 -14.28 13.31 -17.88
C ASP A 76 -14.75 13.72 -19.29
N GLY A 77 -13.83 14.33 -20.06
CA GLY A 77 -14.14 15.03 -21.32
C GLY A 77 -14.18 16.57 -21.23
N GLY A 78 -13.62 17.14 -20.15
CA GLY A 78 -13.62 18.55 -19.72
C GLY A 78 -13.18 19.66 -20.70
N GLU A 79 -13.18 19.45 -22.01
CA GLU A 79 -12.97 20.53 -22.98
C GLU A 79 -14.18 21.48 -23.10
N ASN A 80 -15.35 21.18 -22.49
CA ASN A 80 -16.56 22.01 -22.61
C ASN A 80 -17.45 22.05 -21.34
N LEU A 81 -16.89 22.05 -20.13
CA LEU A 81 -17.70 22.32 -18.94
C LEU A 81 -18.28 23.74 -18.99
N SER A 82 -19.56 23.88 -18.65
CA SER A 82 -20.15 25.17 -18.38
C SER A 82 -19.59 25.79 -17.10
N GLU A 83 -19.77 27.10 -16.91
CA GLU A 83 -19.32 27.80 -15.69
C GLU A 83 -19.91 27.17 -14.41
N ALA A 84 -21.17 26.72 -14.47
CA ALA A 84 -21.82 26.04 -13.34
C ALA A 84 -21.23 24.65 -13.06
N GLU A 85 -20.91 23.87 -14.10
CA GLU A 85 -20.26 22.56 -13.95
C GLU A 85 -18.82 22.71 -13.44
N GLN A 86 -18.13 23.77 -13.84
CA GLN A 86 -16.79 24.08 -13.32
C GLN A 86 -16.84 24.45 -11.83
N GLU A 87 -17.77 25.32 -11.42
CA GLU A 87 -17.97 25.67 -10.00
C GLU A 87 -18.31 24.44 -9.16
N GLU A 88 -19.14 23.54 -9.68
CA GLU A 88 -19.49 22.28 -9.01
C GLU A 88 -18.29 21.34 -8.89
N TYR A 89 -17.51 21.14 -9.95
CA TYR A 89 -16.28 20.36 -9.92
C TYR A 89 -15.28 20.90 -8.89
N GLU A 90 -15.03 22.21 -8.88
CA GLU A 90 -14.12 22.85 -7.92
C GLU A 90 -14.59 22.63 -6.48
N ALA A 91 -15.88 22.78 -6.20
CA ALA A 91 -16.45 22.53 -4.87
C ALA A 91 -16.33 21.06 -4.44
N GLN A 92 -16.56 20.12 -5.34
CA GLN A 92 -16.41 18.69 -5.05
C GLN A 92 -14.93 18.31 -4.80
N MET A 93 -14.01 18.87 -5.57
CA MET A 93 -12.56 18.68 -5.37
C MET A 93 -12.07 19.29 -4.06
N GLU A 94 -12.54 20.49 -3.69
CA GLU A 94 -12.22 21.11 -2.40
C GLU A 94 -12.75 20.27 -1.24
N ALA A 95 -14.01 19.79 -1.32
CA ALA A 95 -14.58 18.92 -0.31
C ALA A 95 -13.82 17.58 -0.20
N HIS A 96 -13.37 17.01 -1.32
CA HIS A 96 -12.53 15.81 -1.33
C HIS A 96 -11.17 16.09 -0.67
N SER A 97 -10.51 17.20 -1.01
CA SER A 97 -9.22 17.60 -0.43
C SER A 97 -9.32 17.75 1.09
N ASN A 98 -10.33 18.44 1.59
CA ASN A 98 -10.52 18.62 3.04
C ASN A 98 -10.67 17.28 3.78
N LYS A 99 -11.42 16.33 3.20
CA LYS A 99 -11.56 14.99 3.80
C LYS A 99 -10.27 14.17 3.74
N MET A 100 -9.45 14.39 2.71
CA MET A 100 -8.14 13.74 2.62
C MET A 100 -7.19 14.29 3.68
N GLU A 101 -7.21 15.60 3.92
CA GLU A 101 -6.47 16.22 5.03
C GLU A 101 -6.93 15.69 6.39
N GLU A 102 -8.24 15.57 6.63
CA GLU A 102 -8.79 14.95 7.85
C GLU A 102 -8.31 13.49 8.01
N LEU A 103 -8.25 12.72 6.93
CA LEU A 103 -7.73 11.35 6.95
C LEU A 103 -6.22 11.30 7.26
N GLU A 104 -5.43 12.22 6.71
CA GLU A 104 -3.99 12.31 6.99
C GLU A 104 -3.71 12.55 8.49
N GLU A 105 -4.59 13.28 9.18
CA GLU A 105 -4.50 13.47 10.64
C GLU A 105 -4.78 12.18 11.44
N GLU A 106 -5.44 11.18 10.85
CA GLU A 106 -5.67 9.87 11.47
C GLU A 106 -4.47 8.90 11.31
N ILE A 107 -3.48 9.24 10.48
CA ILE A 107 -2.28 8.42 10.29
C ILE A 107 -1.38 8.51 11.52
N MET A 108 -1.09 7.35 12.13
CA MET A 108 -0.13 7.24 13.21
C MET A 108 1.28 7.18 12.64
N MET A 109 2.21 7.92 13.23
CA MET A 109 3.64 7.81 12.90
C MET A 109 4.38 7.23 14.10
N ILE A 110 5.09 6.13 13.88
CA ILE A 110 6.00 5.53 14.86
C ILE A 110 7.44 5.83 14.42
N ASP A 111 8.20 6.42 15.34
CA ASP A 111 9.63 6.69 15.22
C ASP A 111 10.45 5.98 16.33
N ASP A 112 9.79 5.23 17.22
CA ASP A 112 10.45 4.38 18.21
C ASP A 112 11.13 3.18 17.53
N GLN A 113 12.45 3.22 17.50
CA GLN A 113 13.27 2.21 16.86
C GLN A 113 13.14 0.82 17.51
N GLU A 114 12.91 0.73 18.82
CA GLU A 114 12.78 -0.57 19.48
C GLU A 114 11.50 -1.29 19.01
N ILE A 115 10.40 -0.55 18.88
CA ILE A 115 9.14 -1.07 18.34
C ILE A 115 9.30 -1.49 16.88
N ILE A 116 9.92 -0.64 16.05
CA ILE A 116 10.10 -0.91 14.63
C ILE A 116 11.02 -2.12 14.40
N GLU A 117 12.14 -2.20 15.13
CA GLU A 117 13.06 -3.34 15.09
C GLU A 117 12.35 -4.63 15.47
N ASN A 118 11.57 -4.64 16.56
CA ASN A 118 10.82 -5.82 16.99
C ASN A 118 9.82 -6.30 15.93
N ILE A 119 9.10 -5.39 15.27
CA ILE A 119 8.18 -5.74 14.17
C ILE A 119 8.94 -6.37 13.01
N PHE A 120 10.06 -5.78 12.61
CA PHE A 120 10.84 -6.27 11.46
C PHE A 120 11.58 -7.56 11.76
N ASP A 121 12.02 -7.79 13.00
CA ASP A 121 12.63 -9.05 13.40
C ASP A 121 11.60 -10.20 13.36
N GLU A 122 10.37 -9.97 13.82
CA GLU A 122 9.29 -10.96 13.69
C GLU A 122 8.97 -11.28 12.21
N ILE A 123 8.97 -10.25 11.34
CA ILE A 123 8.79 -10.44 9.89
C ILE A 123 9.94 -11.25 9.29
N LYS A 124 11.20 -10.99 9.68
CA LYS A 124 12.38 -11.71 9.17
C LYS A 124 12.40 -13.18 9.58
N ASP A 125 11.91 -13.48 10.78
CA ASP A 125 11.86 -14.83 11.34
C ASP A 125 10.67 -15.66 10.81
N SER A 126 9.73 -15.04 10.09
CA SER A 126 8.53 -15.69 9.57
C SER A 126 8.78 -16.52 8.31
N GLU A 127 8.06 -17.64 8.18
CA GLU A 127 8.04 -18.42 6.94
C GLU A 127 7.18 -17.70 5.89
N ALA A 128 7.78 -17.35 4.76
CA ALA A 128 7.16 -16.53 3.74
C ALA A 128 7.20 -17.20 2.36
N VAL A 129 6.19 -16.92 1.52
CA VAL A 129 6.08 -17.42 0.15
C VAL A 129 5.69 -16.30 -0.81
N TYR A 130 6.12 -16.38 -2.06
CA TYR A 130 5.61 -15.47 -3.09
C TYR A 130 4.10 -15.68 -3.32
N ASN A 131 3.40 -14.59 -3.60
CA ASN A 131 2.00 -14.60 -3.99
C ASN A 131 1.80 -13.85 -5.31
N ASP A 132 1.75 -14.60 -6.40
CA ASP A 132 1.55 -14.04 -7.74
C ASP A 132 0.10 -13.59 -8.01
N ASN A 133 -0.83 -13.86 -7.09
CA ASN A 133 -2.27 -13.64 -7.27
C ASN A 133 -2.92 -13.05 -6.02
N LEU A 134 -2.52 -11.84 -5.62
CA LEU A 134 -3.28 -11.08 -4.63
C LEU A 134 -4.58 -10.59 -5.27
N ASP A 135 -5.71 -11.15 -4.84
CA ASP A 135 -7.03 -10.78 -5.31
C ASP A 135 -7.43 -9.39 -4.78
N GLU A 136 -7.87 -8.51 -5.68
CA GLU A 136 -8.31 -7.15 -5.36
C GLU A 136 -9.46 -7.14 -4.31
N SER A 137 -10.30 -8.17 -4.30
CA SER A 137 -11.37 -8.32 -3.30
C SER A 137 -10.83 -8.42 -1.88
N VAL A 138 -9.65 -9.02 -1.68
CA VAL A 138 -9.00 -9.11 -0.36
C VAL A 138 -8.70 -7.71 0.16
N ILE A 139 -8.20 -6.82 -0.69
CA ILE A 139 -7.90 -5.44 -0.31
C ILE A 139 -9.19 -4.64 -0.10
N LYS A 140 -10.20 -4.80 -0.96
CA LYS A 140 -11.46 -4.04 -0.88
C LYS A 140 -12.33 -4.40 0.31
N GLU A 141 -12.37 -5.69 0.67
CA GLU A 141 -13.27 -6.20 1.71
C GLU A 141 -12.54 -6.43 3.04
N GLY A 142 -11.21 -6.48 3.02
CA GLY A 142 -10.38 -6.78 4.17
C GLY A 142 -10.43 -5.73 5.27
N GLN A 143 -10.26 -6.19 6.51
CA GLN A 143 -9.91 -5.36 7.65
C GLN A 143 -8.42 -5.58 7.95
N PHE A 144 -7.61 -4.54 7.73
CA PHE A 144 -6.17 -4.65 7.88
C PHE A 144 -5.54 -3.32 8.30
N TYR A 145 -4.43 -3.41 9.01
CA TYR A 145 -3.50 -2.30 9.16
C TYR A 145 -2.65 -2.17 7.91
N SER A 146 -2.45 -0.94 7.46
CA SER A 146 -1.51 -0.58 6.40
C SER A 146 -0.32 0.11 7.03
N LEU A 147 0.88 -0.45 6.87
CA LEU A 147 2.11 0.16 7.37
C LEU A 147 2.97 0.54 6.16
N GLU A 148 3.40 1.80 6.09
CA GLU A 148 4.27 2.34 5.04
C GLU A 148 5.66 2.64 5.64
N PRO A 149 6.64 1.73 5.44
CA PRO A 149 8.02 1.94 5.84
C PRO A 149 8.65 3.16 5.15
N GLN A 150 9.33 4.00 5.93
CA GLN A 150 10.10 5.12 5.41
C GLN A 150 11.59 4.90 5.67
N TYR A 151 12.36 4.87 4.59
CA TYR A 151 13.81 4.67 4.62
C TYR A 151 14.54 5.98 4.29
N SER A 152 15.56 6.33 5.09
CA SER A 152 16.34 7.56 4.89
C SER A 152 17.37 7.44 3.77
N ASN A 153 17.90 6.23 3.54
CA ASN A 153 18.91 5.92 2.53
C ASN A 153 18.47 4.77 1.63
N ARG A 154 17.36 4.94 0.90
CA ARG A 154 17.00 3.97 -0.14
C ARG A 154 17.97 4.11 -1.31
N ASP A 155 19.01 3.29 -1.33
CA ASP A 155 19.95 3.25 -2.44
C ASP A 155 19.25 2.68 -3.68
N LYS A 156 19.28 3.43 -4.78
CA LYS A 156 18.60 3.08 -6.04
C LYS A 156 19.16 1.82 -6.73
N ASP A 157 20.27 1.30 -6.24
CA ASP A 157 21.00 0.15 -6.81
C ASP A 157 20.87 -1.12 -5.94
N GLU A 158 20.22 -1.05 -4.78
CA GLU A 158 20.02 -2.20 -3.88
C GLU A 158 18.85 -3.10 -4.32
N SER A 159 18.92 -4.38 -3.99
CA SER A 159 17.97 -5.35 -4.52
C SER A 159 16.55 -5.09 -3.98
N ILE A 160 15.55 -5.27 -4.84
CA ILE A 160 14.13 -4.99 -4.54
C ILE A 160 13.62 -5.68 -3.26
N LEU A 161 14.22 -6.80 -2.87
CA LEU A 161 13.85 -7.55 -1.66
C LEU A 161 14.45 -6.98 -0.36
N GLU A 162 15.33 -5.99 -0.42
CA GLU A 162 15.91 -5.35 0.77
C GLU A 162 14.97 -4.31 1.40
N TYR A 163 14.01 -3.78 0.63
CA TYR A 163 13.08 -2.72 1.08
C TYR A 163 11.62 -3.10 0.86
N ILE A 164 10.81 -2.94 1.90
CA ILE A 164 9.35 -3.10 1.81
C ILE A 164 8.71 -1.75 1.50
N ASN A 165 7.82 -1.68 0.52
CA ASN A 165 7.06 -0.46 0.24
C ASN A 165 5.80 -0.35 1.11
N LEU A 166 5.12 -1.47 1.31
CA LEU A 166 3.85 -1.53 2.03
C LEU A 166 3.70 -2.88 2.72
N ILE A 167 3.23 -2.85 3.97
CA ILE A 167 2.84 -4.02 4.74
C ILE A 167 1.32 -3.93 4.95
N MET A 168 0.61 -5.03 4.68
CA MET A 168 -0.81 -5.16 4.98
C MET A 168 -1.00 -6.33 5.94
N ALA A 169 -1.36 -6.02 7.19
CA ALA A 169 -1.57 -7.03 8.23
C ALA A 169 -3.08 -7.20 8.49
N PHE A 170 -3.61 -8.37 8.18
CA PHE A 170 -5.04 -8.70 8.21
C PHE A 170 -5.43 -9.38 9.53
N GLU A 171 -6.66 -9.14 9.97
CA GLU A 171 -7.24 -9.76 11.19
C GLU A 171 -7.22 -11.30 11.18
N ASP A 172 -7.14 -11.92 10.00
CA ASP A 172 -7.08 -13.38 9.85
C ASP A 172 -5.68 -13.98 10.04
N ASN A 173 -4.74 -13.19 10.57
CA ASN A 173 -3.32 -13.51 10.76
C ASN A 173 -2.55 -13.68 9.44
N THR A 174 -3.02 -13.07 8.35
CA THR A 174 -2.26 -12.96 7.12
C THR A 174 -1.51 -11.65 7.06
N LEU A 175 -0.22 -11.69 6.70
CA LEU A 175 0.55 -10.51 6.37
C LEU A 175 1.03 -10.55 4.92
N PHE A 176 0.80 -9.46 4.20
CA PHE A 176 1.34 -9.24 2.86
C PHE A 176 2.41 -8.17 2.89
N LEU A 177 3.57 -8.48 2.32
CA LEU A 177 4.59 -7.49 1.99
C LEU A 177 4.50 -7.18 0.50
N ILE A 178 4.46 -5.89 0.17
CA ILE A 178 4.54 -5.41 -1.21
C ILE A 178 5.91 -4.77 -1.40
N THR A 179 6.69 -5.32 -2.34
CA THR A 179 8.01 -4.83 -2.73
C THR A 179 8.04 -4.55 -4.24
N GLY A 180 9.05 -3.82 -4.72
CA GLY A 180 9.21 -3.49 -6.16
C GLY A 180 9.12 -2.00 -6.49
N GLU A 181 9.78 -1.59 -7.57
CA GLU A 181 9.69 -0.20 -8.06
C GLU A 181 8.52 0.00 -9.03
N GLU A 182 8.03 -1.06 -9.66
CA GLU A 182 6.99 -0.98 -10.69
C GLU A 182 5.60 -1.11 -10.08
N VAL A 183 4.83 -0.03 -10.17
CA VAL A 183 3.40 0.01 -9.79
C VAL A 183 2.59 -1.02 -10.58
N GLU A 184 3.05 -1.40 -11.78
CA GLU A 184 2.33 -2.32 -12.69
C GLU A 184 2.55 -3.80 -12.38
N SER A 185 3.57 -4.17 -11.60
CA SER A 185 3.87 -5.57 -11.24
C SER A 185 4.61 -5.65 -9.91
N PRO A 186 3.96 -5.28 -8.80
CA PRO A 186 4.58 -5.41 -7.49
C PRO A 186 4.84 -6.87 -7.15
N THR A 187 5.96 -7.13 -6.48
CA THR A 187 6.22 -8.43 -5.87
C THR A 187 5.44 -8.50 -4.56
N VAL A 188 4.57 -9.49 -4.44
CA VAL A 188 3.79 -9.71 -3.22
C VAL A 188 4.31 -10.95 -2.53
N ILE A 189 4.62 -10.82 -1.24
CA ILE A 189 5.04 -11.92 -0.36
C ILE A 189 3.95 -12.09 0.68
N LYS A 190 3.56 -13.33 0.95
CA LYS A 190 2.57 -13.71 1.95
C LYS A 190 3.22 -14.51 3.07
N MET A 191 2.82 -14.25 4.30
CA MET A 191 3.17 -15.05 5.48
C MET A 191 2.02 -15.11 6.49
N ASP A 192 2.08 -16.06 7.41
CA ASP A 192 1.27 -16.07 8.62
C ASP A 192 1.92 -15.13 9.65
N PHE A 193 1.11 -14.35 10.36
CA PHE A 193 1.61 -13.32 11.29
C PHE A 193 0.60 -13.04 12.41
N ASP A 194 1.06 -12.83 13.64
CA ASP A 194 0.17 -12.56 14.77
C ASP A 194 -0.36 -11.12 14.73
N TYR A 195 -1.62 -10.97 14.29
CA TYR A 195 -2.27 -9.67 14.15
C TYR A 195 -2.49 -8.98 15.50
N GLU A 196 -2.95 -9.72 16.52
CA GLU A 196 -3.20 -9.15 17.85
C GLU A 196 -1.89 -8.69 18.49
N TRP A 197 -0.81 -9.45 18.32
CA TRP A 197 0.51 -9.03 18.78
C TRP A 197 0.97 -7.72 18.12
N LEU A 198 0.74 -7.56 16.82
CA LEU A 198 1.10 -6.36 16.07
C LEU A 198 0.32 -5.14 16.57
N GLU A 199 -1.01 -5.28 16.74
CA GLU A 199 -1.88 -4.23 17.28
C GLU A 199 -1.40 -3.77 18.67
N ASN A 200 -0.95 -4.72 19.50
CA ASN A 200 -0.39 -4.43 20.82
C ASN A 200 0.94 -3.66 20.76
N GLN A 201 1.70 -3.71 19.66
CA GLN A 201 2.91 -2.89 19.50
C GLN A 201 2.56 -1.40 19.35
N PHE A 202 1.44 -1.08 18.67
CA PHE A 202 1.03 0.30 18.40
C PHE A 202 0.36 0.98 19.59
N SER A 203 -0.04 0.21 20.59
CA SER A 203 -0.78 0.68 21.77
C SER A 203 0.11 0.99 22.98
N GLN A 204 1.44 0.82 22.85
CA GLN A 204 2.44 1.04 23.90
C GLN A 204 3.03 2.45 23.85
#